data_AF-A0A0D3B292-F1
#
_entry.id   AF-A0A0D3B292-F1
#
_cell.length_a   1.000
_cell.length_b   1.000
_cell.length_c   1.000
_cell.angle_alpha   90.00
_cell.angle_beta   90.00
_cell.angle_gamma   90.00
#
_symmetry.space_group_name_H-M   'P 1'
#
loop_
_entity.id
_entity.type
_entity.pdbx_description
1 polymer ?
#
loop_
_entity_poly.entity_id
_entity_poly.type
_entity_poly.pdbx_seq_one_letter_code
_entity_poly.pdbx_strand_id
1 'polypeptide(L)' 'MQTLPIKSLTSQLSLWCWQATIYSIWTERNSRLHRNTFRSQDSLIKQIDLQIRNKISSLRPFSPRLSSSLLQLWFSTE' A
#
# COMPACT_ATOMS: atom_id res chain seq x y z
N MET A 1 15.46 13.65 -24.87
CA MET A 1 15.04 13.33 -23.50
C MET A 1 14.26 12.01 -23.54
N GLN A 2 14.82 10.93 -23.02
CA GLN A 2 14.11 9.63 -22.97
C GLN A 2 13.05 9.72 -21.87
N THR A 3 11.77 9.70 -22.25
CA THR A 3 10.66 9.63 -21.29
C THR A 3 10.64 8.23 -20.69
N LEU A 4 10.79 8.13 -19.37
CA LEU A 4 10.65 6.86 -18.63
C LEU A 4 9.32 6.19 -19.03
N PRO A 5 9.31 4.85 -19.25
CA PRO A 5 8.09 4.16 -19.64
C PRO A 5 7.01 4.38 -18.58
N ILE A 6 5.81 4.77 -19.01
CA ILE A 6 4.65 4.97 -18.14
C ILE A 6 4.42 3.64 -17.42
N LYS A 7 4.68 3.60 -16.11
CA LYS A 7 4.43 2.40 -15.31
C LYS A 7 2.93 2.14 -15.29
N SER A 8 2.52 0.90 -15.59
CA SER A 8 1.12 0.47 -15.43
C SER A 8 0.66 0.70 -13.99
N LEU A 9 -0.62 1.06 -13.80
CA LEU A 9 -1.25 1.19 -12.49
C LEU A 9 -1.09 -0.10 -11.66
N THR A 10 -1.12 -1.27 -12.31
CA THR A 10 -0.91 -2.57 -11.66
C THR A 10 0.50 -2.70 -11.09
N SER A 11 1.53 -2.33 -11.86
CA SER A 11 2.92 -2.37 -11.40
C SER A 11 3.17 -1.38 -10.27
N GLN A 12 2.51 -0.22 -10.31
CA GLN A 12 2.60 0.77 -9.24
C GLN A 12 1.94 0.28 -7.95
N LEU A 13 0.72 -0.25 -8.03
CA LEU A 13 0.04 -0.84 -6.88
C LEU A 13 0.85 -2.00 -6.29
N SER A 14 1.33 -2.92 -7.13
CA SER A 14 2.16 -4.05 -6.68
C SER A 14 3.40 -3.59 -5.91
N LEU A 15 4.07 -2.54 -6.40
CA LEU A 15 5.22 -1.94 -5.70
C LEU A 15 4.81 -1.39 -4.33
N TRP A 16 3.69 -0.66 -4.24
CA TRP A 16 3.21 -0.15 -2.95
C TRP A 16 2.83 -1.27 -1.98
N CYS A 17 2.16 -2.32 -2.46
CA CYS A 17 1.84 -3.50 -1.66
C CYS A 17 3.10 -4.15 -1.12
N TRP A 18 4.09 -4.36 -1.98
CA TRP A 18 5.37 -4.95 -1.59
C TRP A 18 6.09 -4.11 -0.54
N GLN A 19 6.18 -2.80 -0.75
CA GLN A 19 6.78 -1.86 0.20
C GLN A 19 6.04 -1.86 1.56
N ALA A 20 4.71 -1.76 1.54
CA ALA A 20 3.89 -1.75 2.75
C ALA A 20 4.01 -3.08 3.53
N THR A 21 4.09 -4.20 2.82
CA THR A 21 4.22 -5.53 3.41
C THR A 21 5.57 -5.69 4.11
N ILE A 22 6.67 -5.38 3.42
CA ILE A 22 8.02 -5.46 4.00
C ILE A 22 8.13 -4.55 5.22
N TYR A 23 7.68 -3.31 5.10
CA TYR A 23 7.75 -2.35 6.20
C TYR A 23 6.91 -2.80 7.40
N SER A 24 5.70 -3.35 7.16
CA SER A 24 4.83 -3.83 8.23
C SER A 24 5.42 -5.04 8.96
N ILE A 25 6.00 -6.00 8.24
CA ILE A 25 6.68 -7.16 8.83
C ILE A 25 7.88 -6.73 9.67
N TRP A 26 8.71 -5.84 9.12
CA TRP A 26 9.87 -5.30 9.83
C TRP A 26 9.44 -4.57 11.11
N THR A 27 8.41 -3.73 11.02
CA THR A 27 7.87 -2.97 12.16
C THR A 27 7.30 -3.90 13.23
N GLU A 28 6.56 -4.94 12.83
CA GLU A 28 6.03 -5.95 13.76
C GLU A 28 7.16 -6.69 14.48
N ARG A 29 8.16 -7.16 13.73
CA ARG A 29 9.31 -7.87 14.30
C ARG A 29 10.07 -7.01 15.32
N ASN A 30 10.30 -5.74 15.00
CA ASN A 30 10.94 -4.80 15.92
C ASN A 30 10.07 -4.49 17.15
N SER A 31 8.75 -4.42 16.97
CA SER A 31 7.83 -4.21 18.07
C SER A 31 7.82 -5.40 19.03
N ARG A 32 7.94 -6.64 18.52
CA ARG A 32 8.12 -7.83 19.36
C ARG A 32 9.44 -7.77 20.13
N LEU A 33 10.54 -7.45 19.45
CA LEU A 33 11.87 -7.43 20.07
C LEU A 33 12.03 -6.33 21.14
N HIS A 34 11.55 -5.12 20.86
CA HIS A 34 11.82 -3.95 21.70
C HIS A 34 10.67 -3.57 22.62
N ARG A 35 9.44 -3.99 22.33
CA ARG A 35 8.24 -3.56 23.07
C ARG A 35 7.45 -4.74 23.62
N ASN A 36 7.80 -6.00 23.32
CA ASN A 36 7.03 -7.19 23.66
C ASN A 36 5.54 -7.07 23.28
N THR A 37 5.23 -6.30 22.23
CA THR A 37 3.87 -6.16 21.72
C THR A 37 3.70 -7.08 20.52
N PHE A 38 2.58 -7.79 20.48
CA PHE A 38 2.26 -8.76 19.44
C PHE A 38 0.97 -8.36 18.76
N ARG A 39 0.97 -8.28 17.43
CA ARG A 39 -0.25 -8.09 16.64
C ARG A 39 -0.61 -9.38 15.93
N SER A 40 -1.91 -9.60 15.74
CA SER A 40 -2.41 -10.69 14.91
C SER A 40 -2.08 -10.43 13.44
N GLN A 41 -1.98 -11.51 12.67
CA GLN A 41 -1.81 -11.42 11.22
C GLN A 41 -2.96 -10.65 10.56
N ASP A 42 -4.21 -10.88 11.00
CA ASP A 42 -5.38 -10.16 10.48
C ASP A 42 -5.28 -8.65 10.71
N SER A 43 -4.74 -8.22 11.85
CA SER A 43 -4.54 -6.81 12.15
C SER A 43 -3.51 -6.19 11.21
N LEU A 44 -2.42 -6.90 10.89
CA LEU A 44 -1.41 -6.43 9.95
C LEU A 44 -1.96 -6.33 8.52
N ILE A 45 -2.71 -7.33 8.06
CA ILE A 45 -3.34 -7.33 6.74
C ILE A 45 -4.31 -6.14 6.62
N LYS A 46 -5.20 -5.95 7.60
CA LYS A 46 -6.12 -4.79 7.64
C LYS A 46 -5.37 -3.46 7.65
N GLN A 47 -4.25 -3.38 8.36
CA GLN A 47 -3.45 -2.17 8.41
C GLN A 47 -2.81 -1.87 7.05
N ILE A 48 -2.26 -2.88 6.35
CA ILE A 48 -1.66 -2.72 5.02
C ILE A 48 -2.72 -2.27 4.01
N ASP A 49 -3.88 -2.92 4.00
CA ASP A 49 -4.99 -2.54 3.13
C ASP A 49 -5.45 -1.09 3.39
N LEU A 50 -5.60 -0.69 4.65
CA LEU A 50 -5.93 0.70 5.00
C LEU A 50 -4.82 1.68 4.55
N GLN A 51 -3.55 1.31 4.70
CA GLN A 51 -2.43 2.14 4.26
C GLN A 51 -2.45 2.37 2.75
N ILE A 52 -2.77 1.35 1.96
CA ILE A 52 -2.86 1.47 0.49
C ILE A 52 -4.05 2.34 0.10
N ARG A 53 -5.22 2.11 0.69
CA ARG A 53 -6.42 2.94 0.44
C ARG A 53 -6.21 4.41 0.81
N ASN A 54 -5.53 4.67 1.92
CA ASN A 54 -5.14 6.03 2.32
C ASN A 54 -4.13 6.66 1.35
N LYS A 55 -3.16 5.89 0.87
CA LYS A 55 -2.20 6.35 -0.14
C LYS A 55 -2.92 6.75 -1.44
N ILE A 56 -3.85 5.94 -1.92
CA ILE A 56 -4.66 6.24 -3.12
C ILE A 56 -5.54 7.48 -2.88
N SER A 57 -6.15 7.60 -1.70
CA SER A 57 -6.98 8.75 -1.33
C SER A 57 -6.17 10.05 -1.27
N SER A 58 -4.91 9.99 -0.82
CA SER A 58 -4.01 11.15 -0.78
C SER A 58 -3.70 11.73 -2.16
N LEU A 59 -3.89 10.96 -3.24
CA LEU A 59 -3.70 11.43 -4.62
C LEU A 59 -4.91 12.20 -5.15
N ARG A 60 -6.09 12.07 -4.53
CA ARG A 60 -7.35 12.65 -5.02
C ARG A 60 -7.30 14.17 -5.24
N PRO A 61 -6.68 14.99 -4.37
CA PRO A 61 -6.58 16.44 -4.60
C PRO A 61 -5.75 16.80 -5.83
N PHE A 62 -4.76 15.98 -6.19
CA PHE A 62 -3.82 16.27 -7.28
C PHE A 62 -4.25 15.62 -8.61
N SER A 63 -4.82 14.42 -8.54
CA SER A 63 -5.20 13.63 -9.71
C SER A 63 -6.42 12.75 -9.40
N PRO A 64 -7.63 13.32 -9.44
CA PRO A 64 -8.85 12.60 -9.07
C PRO A 64 -9.12 11.39 -9.99
N ARG A 65 -8.80 11.50 -11.29
CA ARG A 65 -8.94 10.38 -12.25
C ARG A 65 -8.02 9.21 -11.89
N LEU A 66 -6.74 9.47 -11.61
CA LEU A 66 -5.78 8.44 -11.22
C LEU A 66 -6.17 7.78 -9.89
N SER A 67 -6.58 8.58 -8.90
CA SER A 67 -7.08 8.08 -7.62
C SER A 67 -8.26 7.13 -7.81
N SER A 68 -9.25 7.50 -8.65
CA SER A 68 -10.40 6.64 -8.95
C SER A 68 -9.99 5.36 -9.68
N SER A 69 -9.13 5.43 -10.69
CA SER A 69 -8.67 4.23 -11.42
C SER A 69 -7.87 3.27 -10.52
N LEU A 70 -7.00 3.79 -9.65
CA LEU A 70 -6.24 2.98 -8.70
C LEU A 70 -7.16 2.33 -7.65
N LEU A 71 -8.14 3.08 -7.14
CA LEU A 71 -9.07 2.55 -6.14
C LEU A 71 -10.00 1.48 -6.75
N GLN A 72 -10.45 1.68 -7.99
CA GLN A 72 -11.22 0.67 -8.72
C GLN A 72 -10.40 -0.60 -8.96
N LEU A 73 -9.13 -0.46 -9.34
CA LEU A 73 -8.21 -1.59 -9.51
C LEU A 73 -7.91 -2.30 -8.19
N TRP A 74 -7.85 -1.57 -7.08
CA TRP A 74 -7.72 -2.15 -5.74
C TRP A 74 -8.91 -3.06 -5.42
N PHE A 75 -10.13 -2.54 -5.58
CA PHE A 75 -11.35 -3.30 -5.30
C PHE A 75 -11.67 -4.38 -6.34
N SER A 76 -11.10 -4.34 -7.54
CA SER A 76 -11.27 -5.44 -8.52
C SER A 76 -10.46 -6.69 -8.18
N THR A 77 -9.57 -6.60 -7.18
CA THR A 77 -8.69 -7.71 -6.76
C THR A 77 -9.26 -8.45 -5.53
N GLU A 78 -10.29 -7.90 -4.90
CA GLU A 78 -11.09 -8.54 -3.82
C GLU A 78 -12.19 -9.41 -4.43
#